data_AF-A0A183DLR2-F1
#
_entry.id   AF-A0A183DLR2-F1
#
_cell.length_a   1.000
_cell.length_b   1.000
_cell.length_c   1.000
_cell.angle_alpha   90.00
_cell.angle_beta   90.00
_cell.angle_gamma   90.00
#
_symmetry.space_group_name_H-M   'P 1'
#
loop_
_entity.id
_entity.type
_entity.pdbx_description
1 polymer ?
#
loop_
_entity_poly.entity_id
_entity_poly.type
_entity_poly.pdbx_seq_one_letter_code
_entity_poly.pdbx_strand_id
1 'polypeptide(L)'
;MRSINGQLYAPLQHVSAVLRGGAAAKAGLLKGDRILQVNGVNVEGSMHKQVVELIKDGGDQLSLVVISVDAVDAERFEGGLIEESSAIYR
;
A
#
# COMPACT_ATOMS: atom_id res chain seq x y z
N MET A 1 -15.71 -2.88 -7.56
CA MET A 1 -15.59 -1.69 -6.70
C MET A 1 -15.76 -2.10 -5.25
N ARG A 2 -15.19 -1.36 -4.31
CA ARG A 2 -15.37 -1.57 -2.86
C ARG A 2 -15.84 -0.26 -2.22
N SER A 3 -16.82 -0.34 -1.32
CA SER A 3 -17.21 0.80 -0.48
C SER A 3 -16.24 0.93 0.69
N ILE A 4 -15.71 2.13 0.91
CA ILE A 4 -14.83 2.48 2.03
C ILE A 4 -15.31 3.83 2.56
N ASN A 5 -15.68 3.89 3.84
CA ASN A 5 -16.26 5.09 4.47
C ASN A 5 -17.45 5.70 3.69
N GLY A 6 -18.27 4.86 3.07
CA GLY A 6 -19.44 5.28 2.28
C GLY A 6 -19.13 5.72 0.84
N GLN A 7 -17.85 5.78 0.45
CA GLN A 7 -17.43 6.10 -0.91
C GLN A 7 -17.00 4.84 -1.67
N LEU A 8 -17.37 4.74 -2.95
CA LEU A 8 -16.98 3.64 -3.82
C LEU A 8 -15.63 3.91 -4.48
N TYR A 9 -14.75 2.93 -4.40
CA TYR A 9 -13.44 2.95 -5.04
C TYR A 9 -13.29 1.76 -5.98
N ALA A 10 -12.46 1.91 -7.02
CA ALA A 10 -11.95 0.76 -7.74
C ALA A 10 -11.05 -0.11 -6.81
N PRO A 11 -10.65 -1.34 -7.22
CA PRO A 11 -9.71 -2.11 -6.43
C PRO A 11 -8.44 -1.32 -6.12
N LEU A 12 -8.02 -1.32 -4.85
CA LEU A 12 -6.81 -0.64 -4.38
C LEU A 12 -5.75 -1.66 -3.96
N GLN A 13 -4.48 -1.32 -4.16
CA GLN A 13 -3.38 -2.01 -3.52
C GLN A 13 -3.30 -1.59 -2.05
N HIS A 14 -2.78 -2.47 -1.19
CA HIS A 14 -2.66 -2.22 0.24
C HIS A 14 -1.24 -2.47 0.74
N VAL A 15 -0.93 -1.92 1.90
CA VAL A 15 0.35 -2.11 2.59
C VAL A 15 0.30 -3.43 3.35
N SER A 16 1.05 -4.43 2.89
CA SER A 16 1.09 -5.75 3.52
C SER A 16 2.06 -5.82 4.70
N ALA A 17 3.06 -4.93 4.76
CA ALA A 17 4.03 -4.88 5.84
C ALA A 17 4.67 -3.50 5.94
N VAL A 18 5.10 -3.13 7.14
CA VAL A 18 5.85 -1.89 7.41
C VAL A 18 7.09 -2.26 8.22
N LEU A 19 8.26 -1.86 7.73
CA LEU A 19 9.52 -2.08 8.44
C LEU A 19 9.57 -1.23 9.71
N ARG A 20 9.71 -1.86 10.88
CA ARG A 20 9.84 -1.17 12.17
C ARG A 20 11.03 -0.19 12.14
N GLY A 21 10.77 1.07 12.46
CA GLY A 21 11.79 2.13 12.45
C GLY A 21 12.23 2.61 11.05
N GLY A 22 11.69 2.02 9.98
CA GLY A 22 11.93 2.46 8.60
C GLY A 22 11.22 3.76 8.25
N ALA A 23 11.47 4.26 7.03
CA ALA A 23 10.88 5.52 6.55
C ALA A 23 9.35 5.50 6.57
N ALA A 24 8.72 4.42 6.11
CA ALA A 24 7.26 4.24 6.13
C ALA A 24 6.69 4.26 7.56
N ALA A 25 7.34 3.59 8.52
CA ALA A 25 6.92 3.63 9.92
C ALA A 25 7.03 5.04 10.51
N LYS A 26 8.11 5.76 10.21
CA LYS A 26 8.32 7.15 10.66
C LYS A 26 7.31 8.11 10.04
N ALA A 27 6.83 7.82 8.83
CA ALA A 27 5.77 8.56 8.16
C ALA A 27 4.36 8.20 8.67
N GLY A 28 4.23 7.24 9.59
CA GLY A 28 2.95 6.82 10.16
C GLY A 28 2.14 5.87 9.29
N LEU A 29 2.75 5.26 8.26
CA LEU A 29 2.07 4.26 7.43
C LEU A 29 1.80 2.99 8.24
N LEU A 30 0.61 2.44 8.10
CA LEU A 30 0.17 1.23 8.80
C LEU A 30 -0.04 0.06 7.85
N LYS A 31 0.10 -1.15 8.40
CA LYS A 31 -0.30 -2.38 7.72
C LYS A 31 -1.82 -2.32 7.47
N GLY A 32 -2.24 -2.59 6.24
CA GLY A 32 -3.64 -2.52 5.82
C GLY A 32 -4.07 -1.19 5.19
N ASP A 33 -3.25 -0.14 5.28
CA ASP A 33 -3.49 1.11 4.56
C ASP A 33 -3.66 0.84 3.06
N ARG A 34 -4.61 1.54 2.42
CA ARG A 34 -4.91 1.37 1.00
C ARG A 34 -4.41 2.55 0.20
N ILE A 35 -3.64 2.26 -0.85
CA ILE A 35 -2.94 3.29 -1.63
C ILE A 35 -3.89 3.86 -2.68
N LEU A 36 -4.17 5.16 -2.59
CA LEU A 36 -4.95 5.93 -3.57
C LEU A 36 -4.07 6.62 -4.60
N GLN A 37 -2.93 7.17 -4.16
CA GLN A 37 -1.98 7.84 -5.04
C GLN A 37 -0.54 7.49 -4.72
N VAL A 38 0.29 7.45 -5.77
CA VAL A 38 1.75 7.34 -5.69
C VAL A 38 2.34 8.53 -6.43
N ASN A 39 3.13 9.37 -5.75
CA ASN A 39 3.77 10.55 -6.33
C ASN A 39 2.80 11.45 -7.13
N GLY A 40 1.57 11.62 -6.62
CA GLY A 40 0.50 12.40 -7.25
C GLY A 40 -0.30 11.67 -8.35
N VAL A 41 0.09 10.45 -8.72
CA VAL A 41 -0.64 9.64 -9.70
C VAL A 41 -1.69 8.79 -8.99
N ASN A 42 -2.97 8.90 -9.39
CA ASN A 42 -4.04 8.02 -8.90
C ASN A 42 -3.81 6.58 -9.40
N VAL A 43 -3.88 5.62 -8.48
CA VAL A 43 -3.62 4.20 -8.75
C VAL A 43 -4.85 3.30 -8.54
N GLU A 44 -6.05 3.88 -8.51
CA GLU A 44 -7.30 3.14 -8.48
C GLU A 44 -7.40 2.16 -9.66
N GLY A 45 -7.68 0.89 -9.35
CA GLY A 45 -7.77 -0.17 -10.35
C GLY A 45 -6.43 -0.63 -10.92
N SER A 46 -5.31 -0.04 -10.49
CA SER A 46 -3.98 -0.45 -10.94
C SER A 46 -3.58 -1.81 -10.35
N MET A 47 -2.86 -2.58 -11.16
CA MET A 47 -2.27 -3.83 -10.71
C MET A 47 -1.09 -3.58 -9.78
N HIS A 48 -0.78 -4.55 -8.92
CA HIS A 48 0.37 -4.50 -8.01
C HIS A 48 1.66 -4.05 -8.71
N LYS A 49 1.96 -4.64 -9.87
CA LYS A 49 3.16 -4.33 -10.64
C LYS A 49 3.27 -2.85 -11.00
N GLN A 50 2.18 -2.24 -11.46
CA GLN A 50 2.18 -0.83 -11.88
C GLN A 50 2.40 0.10 -10.69
N VAL A 51 1.81 -0.21 -9.54
CA VAL A 51 2.02 0.56 -8.30
C VAL A 51 3.47 0.47 -7.84
N VAL A 52 4.08 -0.73 -7.93
CA VAL A 52 5.50 -0.93 -7.59
C VAL A 52 6.43 -0.17 -8.55
N GLU A 53 6.12 -0.14 -9.85
CA GLU A 53 6.89 0.65 -10.83
C GLU A 53 6.86 2.14 -10.48
N LEU A 54 5.67 2.71 -10.24
CA LEU A 54 5.54 4.12 -9.83
C LEU A 54 6.28 4.47 -8.53
N ILE A 55 6.33 3.53 -7.59
CA ILE A 55 7.09 3.70 -6.34
C ILE A 55 8.60 3.75 -6.64
N LYS A 56 9.09 2.85 -7.49
CA LYS A 56 10.52 2.77 -7.85
C LYS A 56 10.98 3.98 -8.67
N ASP A 57 10.13 4.52 -9.52
CA ASP A 57 10.43 5.68 -10.36
C ASP A 57 10.65 6.98 -9.54
N GLY A 58 10.18 7.03 -8.29
CA GLY A 58 10.36 8.18 -7.38
C GLY A 58 11.77 8.36 -6.82
N GLY A 59 12.67 7.40 -7.00
CA GLY A 59 14.03 7.44 -6.45
C GLY A 59 14.04 7.47 -4.91
N ASP A 60 14.70 8.47 -4.32
CA ASP A 60 14.93 8.55 -2.87
C ASP A 60 13.73 9.10 -2.08
N GLN A 61 12.71 9.64 -2.75
CA GLN A 61 11.52 10.20 -2.11
C GLN A 61 10.24 9.55 -2.65
N LEU A 62 9.33 9.24 -1.72
CA LEU A 62 8.03 8.67 -2.04
C LEU A 62 6.93 9.46 -1.32
N SER A 63 5.93 9.92 -2.07
CA SER A 63 4.70 10.50 -1.53
C SER A 63 3.52 9.57 -1.80
N LEU A 64 2.75 9.25 -0.75
CA LEU A 64 1.57 8.41 -0.85
C LEU A 64 0.36 9.15 -0.30
N VAL A 65 -0.78 9.03 -0.99
CA VAL A 65 -2.10 9.31 -0.41
C VAL A 65 -2.76 7.97 -0.14
N VAL A 66 -3.17 7.76 1.10
CA VAL A 66 -3.73 6.48 1.55
C VAL A 66 -5.08 6.66 2.24
N ILE A 67 -5.92 5.63 2.16
CA ILE A 67 -7.01 5.45 3.13
C ILE A 67 -6.42 4.65 4.27
N SER A 68 -6.24 5.32 5.40
CA SER A 68 -5.61 4.70 6.56
C SER A 68 -6.59 3.86 7.37
N VAL A 69 -6.10 2.76 7.91
CA VAL A 69 -6.80 1.96 8.91
C VAL A 69 -6.46 2.47 10.31
N ASP A 70 -7.25 2.10 11.32
CA ASP A 70 -6.84 2.37 12.70
C ASP A 70 -5.75 1.38 13.17
N ALA A 71 -5.10 1.71 14.28
CA ALA A 71 -4.00 0.89 14.81
C ALA A 71 -4.46 -0.52 15.24
N VAL A 72 -5.70 -0.67 15.71
CA VAL A 72 -6.25 -1.94 16.16
C VAL A 72 -6.44 -2.88 14.97
N ASP A 73 -6.98 -2.35 13.87
CA ASP A 73 -7.17 -3.08 12.63
C ASP A 73 -5.84 -3.37 11.94
N ALA A 74 -4.85 -2.48 12.05
CA ALA A 74 -3.51 -2.71 11.52
C ALA A 74 -2.80 -3.92 12.16
N GLU A 75 -2.97 -4.12 13.47
CA GLU A 75 -2.43 -5.29 14.19
C GLU A 75 -3.12 -6.59 13.77
N ARG A 76 -4.41 -6.51 13.44
CA ARG A 76 -5.24 -7.63 12.98
C ARG A 76 -5.11 -7.88 11.48
N PHE A 77 -4.40 -7.04 10.75
CA PHE A 77 -4.26 -7.20 9.32
C PHE A 77 -3.43 -8.45 9.04
N GLU A 78 -4.08 -9.59 8.85
CA GLU A 78 -3.47 -10.86 8.43
C GLU A 78 -3.17 -10.81 6.94
N GLY A 79 -2.29 -9.88 6.54
CA GLY A 79 -1.73 -9.85 5.20
C GLY A 79 -0.82 -11.06 5.00
N GLY A 80 -1.42 -12.18 4.60
CA GLY A 80 -0.84 -13.35 3.94
C GLY A 80 0.41 -13.93 4.57
N LEU A 81 0.30 -15.14 5.14
CA LEU A 81 1.43 -16.06 5.18
C LEU A 81 2.12 -16.05 3.81
N ILE A 82 3.44 -15.92 3.84
CA ILE A 82 4.31 -16.07 2.69
C ILE A 82 4.11 -17.50 2.17
N GLU A 83 3.27 -17.67 1.15
CA GLU A 83 3.40 -18.79 0.22
C GLU A 83 3.75 -18.20 -1.14
N GLU A 84 5.06 -18.22 -1.37
CA GLU A 84 5.75 -18.29 -2.65
C GLU A 84 4.94 -17.97 -3.93
N SER A 85 5.16 -16.77 -4.45
CA SER A 85 5.75 -16.76 -5.79
C SER A 85 6.94 -15.82 -5.77
N SER A 86 8.07 -16.42 -5.41
CA SER A 86 9.39 -16.05 -5.87
C SER A 86 9.42 -16.09 -7.39
N ALA A 87 8.87 -15.07 -8.02
CA ALA A 87 9.16 -14.76 -9.39
C ALA A 87 9.49 -13.27 -9.46
N ILE A 88 10.80 -13.01 -9.58
CA ILE A 88 11.40 -11.77 -10.07
C ILE A 88 11.66 -10.71 -8.98
N TYR A 89 12.59 -11.03 -8.08
CA TYR A 89 13.72 -10.12 -7.85
C TYR A 89 14.84 -10.56 -8.82
N ARG A 90 14.85 -9.97 -10.01
CA ARG A 90 16.01 -9.85 -10.89
C ARG A 90 15.92 -8.49 -11.58
#